data_AF-A0A6L8NGI1-F1
#
_entry.id   AF-A0A6L8NGI1-F1
#
_cell.length_a   1.000
_cell.length_b   1.000
_cell.length_c   1.000
_cell.angle_alpha   90.00
_cell.angle_beta   90.00
_cell.angle_gamma   90.00
#
_symmetry.space_group_name_H-M   'P 1'
#
loop_
_entity.id
_entity.type
_entity.pdbx_description
1 polymer ?
#
loop_
_entity_poly.entity_id
_entity_poly.type
_entity_poly.pdbx_seq_one_letter_code
_entity_poly.pdbx_strand_id
1 'polypeptide(L)' 'MTPEGLLAEPSPPVTAVCCVCGRITTAPVEARPGALACPEHILDAHTGRVPVSLSTPVRTPRIHA' A
#
# COMPACT_ATOMS: atom_id res chain seq x y z
N MET A 1 21.32 -28.45 -26.80
CA MET A 1 21.10 -27.79 -25.50
C MET A 1 20.85 -26.31 -25.78
N THR A 2 19.60 -25.89 -25.78
CA THR A 2 19.22 -24.48 -26.01
C THR A 2 19.20 -23.76 -24.65
N PRO A 3 19.92 -22.65 -24.47
CA PRO A 3 19.92 -21.89 -23.21
C PRO A 3 18.69 -20.98 -23.11
N GLU A 4 17.50 -21.51 -23.39
CA GLU A 4 16.22 -20.78 -23.43
C GLU A 4 15.45 -21.01 -22.11
N GLY A 5 16.11 -20.81 -20.97
CA GLY A 5 15.55 -21.15 -19.66
C GLY A 5 15.68 -20.08 -18.57
N LEU A 6 16.27 -18.92 -18.87
CA LEU A 6 16.55 -17.88 -17.87
C LEU A 6 15.92 -16.52 -18.18
N LEU A 7 14.86 -16.49 -19.01
CA LEU A 7 13.96 -15.34 -19.01
C LEU A 7 13.00 -15.55 -17.84
N ALA A 8 13.46 -15.18 -16.64
CA ALA A 8 12.57 -15.04 -15.49
C ALA A 8 11.40 -14.17 -15.96
N GLU A 9 10.19 -14.74 -15.99
CA GLU A 9 8.98 -13.98 -16.26
C GLU A 9 9.03 -12.70 -15.41
N PRO A 10 8.81 -11.51 -16.01
CA PRO A 10 8.77 -10.29 -15.23
C PRO A 10 7.68 -10.48 -14.19
N SER A 11 8.09 -10.60 -12.92
CA SER A 11 7.14 -10.73 -11.82
C SER A 11 6.13 -9.59 -11.96
N PRO A 12 4.82 -9.88 -11.87
CA PRO A 12 3.81 -8.84 -12.04
C PRO A 12 4.15 -7.68 -11.10
N PRO A 13 4.00 -6.42 -11.55
CA PRO A 13 4.31 -5.28 -10.71
C PRO A 13 3.47 -5.37 -9.44
N VAL A 14 4.13 -5.60 -8.30
CA VAL A 14 3.46 -5.69 -7.02
C VAL A 14 2.95 -4.29 -6.71
N THR A 15 1.63 -4.14 -6.72
CA THR A 15 0.99 -2.88 -6.34
C THR A 15 0.41 -3.00 -4.94
N ALA A 16 0.63 -1.99 -4.11
CA ALA A 16 -0.01 -1.91 -2.80
C ALA A 16 -0.45 -0.49 -2.48
N VAL A 17 -1.39 -0.37 -1.55
CA VAL A 17 -1.84 0.92 -1.04
C VAL A 17 -0.89 1.34 0.07
N CYS A 18 -0.26 2.50 -0.09
CA CYS A 18 0.58 3.10 0.93
C CYS A 18 -0.24 3.38 2.19
N CYS A 19 0.17 2.83 3.32
CA CYS A 19 -0.51 3.08 4.60
C CYS A 19 -0.47 4.57 5.01
N VAL A 20 0.54 5.32 4.56
CA VAL A 20 0.72 6.73 4.91
C VAL A 20 -0.12 7.66 4.03
N CYS A 21 -0.09 7.53 2.72
CA CYS A 21 -0.79 8.51 1.85
C CYS A 21 -2.02 7.95 1.14
N GLY A 22 -2.32 6.65 1.30
CA GLY A 22 -3.43 5.96 0.64
C GLY A 22 -3.28 5.80 -0.87
N ARG A 23 -2.13 6.18 -1.46
CA ARG A 23 -1.88 6.03 -2.89
C ARG A 23 -1.45 4.61 -3.23
N ILE A 24 -1.82 4.15 -4.41
CA ILE A 24 -1.29 2.91 -4.98
C ILE A 24 0.15 3.16 -5.41
N THR A 25 1.08 2.34 -4.92
CA THR A 25 2.48 2.32 -5.31
C THR A 25 2.80 1.01 -6.01
N THR A 26 3.57 1.09 -7.10
CA THR A 26 4.14 -0.06 -7.84
C THR A 26 5.49 -0.51 -7.27
N ALA A 27 6.00 0.22 -6.28
CA ALA A 27 7.19 -0.11 -5.52
C ALA A 27 6.87 -0.05 -4.00
N PRO A 28 5.97 -0.91 -3.50
CA PRO A 28 5.68 -0.93 -2.08
C PRO A 28 6.89 -1.39 -1.29
N VAL A 29 7.18 -0.70 -0.20
CA VAL A 29 8.23 -1.08 0.75
C VAL A 29 7.58 -1.42 2.08
N GLU A 30 7.97 -2.56 2.66
CA GLU A 30 7.50 -2.97 3.97
C GLU A 30 8.23 -2.17 5.05
N ALA A 31 7.52 -1.22 5.65
CA ALA A 31 8.05 -0.43 6.77
C ALA A 31 7.89 -1.18 8.09
N ARG A 32 6.84 -1.99 8.23
CA ARG A 32 6.56 -2.82 9.42
C ARG A 32 5.83 -4.10 8.98
N PRO A 33 5.82 -5.16 9.80
CA PRO A 33 5.08 -6.37 9.48
C PRO A 33 3.63 -6.08 9.07
N GLY A 34 3.30 -6.31 7.79
CA GLY A 34 1.97 -6.07 7.23
C GLY A 34 1.63 -4.61 6.89
N ALA A 35 2.57 -3.67 7.01
CA ALA A 35 2.40 -2.27 6.65
C ALA A 35 3.31 -1.89 5.47
N LEU A 36 2.71 -1.78 4.29
CA LEU A 36 3.37 -1.35 3.06
C LEU A 36 3.22 0.16 2.88
N ALA A 37 4.30 0.82 2.49
CA ALA A 37 4.36 2.25 2.24
C ALA A 37 5.04 2.56 0.90
N CYS A 38 4.83 3.77 0.39
CA CYS A 38 5.69 4.30 -0.67
C CYS A 38 7.14 4.43 -0.15
N PRO A 39 8.15 4.32 -1.02
CA PRO A 39 9.55 4.51 -0.63
C PRO A 39 9.80 5.90 -0.04
N GLU A 40 9.09 6.91 -0.52
CA GLU A 40 9.15 8.29 -0.01
C GLU A 40 8.53 8.46 1.39
N HIS A 41 7.66 7.55 1.83
CA HIS A 41 6.92 7.60 3.09
C HIS A 41 7.36 6.52 4.09
N ILE A 42 8.47 5.83 3.84
CA ILE A 42 8.94 4.73 4.68
C ILE A 42 9.24 5.20 6.12
N LEU A 43 9.81 6.41 6.26
CA LEU A 43 10.11 7.01 7.56
C LEU A 43 8.85 7.40 8.33
N ASP A 44 7.84 7.96 7.65
CA ASP A 44 6.54 8.27 8.27
C ASP A 44 5.82 6.99 8.72
N ALA A 45 5.90 5.92 7.92
CA ALA A 45 5.35 4.62 8.27
C ALA A 45 6.06 3.99 9.49
N HIS A 46 7.38 4.14 9.59
CA HIS A 46 8.17 3.68 10.75
C HIS A 46 7.89 4.49 12.02
N THR A 47 7.74 5.81 11.88
CA THR A 47 7.47 6.71 13.02
C THR A 47 6.01 6.68 13.48
N GLY A 48 5.16 5.87 12.82
CA GLY A 48 3.74 5.75 13.16
C GLY A 48 2.93 6.99 12.79
N ARG A 49 3.47 7.87 11.94
CA ARG A 49 2.77 9.01 11.36
C ARG A 49 1.89 8.57 10.20
N VAL A 50 1.16 7.48 10.42
CA VAL A 50 0.09 7.04 9.54
C VAL A 50 -1.04 8.03 9.79
N PRO A 51 -1.51 8.82 8.79
CA PRO A 51 -2.76 9.51 8.97
C PRO A 51 -3.79 8.42 9.22
N VAL A 52 -4.38 8.45 10.42
CA VAL A 52 -5.51 7.63 10.75
C VAL A 52 -6.51 7.85 9.62
N SER A 53 -6.63 6.87 8.72
CA SER A 53 -7.79 6.79 7.85
C SER A 53 -8.94 6.61 8.82
N LEU A 54 -9.53 7.75 9.17
CA LEU A 54 -10.86 7.87 9.73
C LEU A 54 -11.77 7.23 8.68
N SER A 55 -11.84 5.90 8.74
CA SER A 55 -13.05 5.17 8.41
C SER A 55 -14.04 5.54 9.51
N THR A 56 -14.45 6.82 9.54
CA THR A 56 -15.78 7.15 10.00
C THR A 56 -16.68 6.40 9.02
N PRO A 57 -17.42 5.36 9.43
CA PRO A 57 -18.61 5.04 8.67
C PRO A 57 -19.38 6.35 8.59
N VAL A 58 -19.62 6.84 7.37
CA VAL A 58 -20.63 7.87 7.15
C VAL A 58 -21.90 7.30 7.77
N ARG A 59 -22.18 7.72 8.99
CA ARG A 59 -23.44 7.45 9.66
C ARG A 59 -24.38 8.39 8.95
N THR A 60 -24.95 7.90 7.85
CA THR A 60 -26.00 8.57 7.09
C THR A 60 -26.98 9.17 8.10
N PRO A 61 -27.26 10.49 8.04
CA PRO A 61 -28.34 11.03 8.85
C PRO A 61 -29.60 10.37 8.34
N ARG A 62 -30.14 9.42 9.12
CA ARG A 62 -31.44 8.82 8.87
C ARG A 62 -32.48 9.87 9.27
N ILE A 63 -32.66 10.86 8.40
CA ILE A 63 -33.89 11.65 8.30
C ILE A 63 -34.93 10.77 7.59
N HIS A 64 -36.22 11.02 7.90
CA HIS A 64 -37.43 10.26 7.58
C HIS A 64 -37.82 9.23 8.66
N ALA A 65 -38.96 9.35 9.34
CA ALA A 65 -40.08 10.29 9.28
C ALA A 65 -40.84 10.21 10.62
#